data_AF-A0A261BIN7-F1
#
_entry.id   AF-A0A261BIN7-F1
#
_cell.length_a   1.000
_cell.length_b   1.000
_cell.length_c   1.000
_cell.angle_alpha   90.00
_cell.angle_beta   90.00
_cell.angle_gamma   90.00
#
_symmetry.space_group_name_H-M   'P 1'
#
loop_
_entity.id
_entity.type
_entity.pdbx_description
1 polymer ?
#
loop_
_entity_poly.entity_id
_entity_poly.type
_entity_poly.pdbx_seq_one_letter_code
_entity_poly.pdbx_strand_id
1 'polypeptide(L)'
;DSTVSQPHLKNTIKCISLAIYYHISNRKNRGHERLMEIFEERLHPIFRDPIPPEQMTRDPDHRNIYRFVRNLFSSAQLTAECAIITLVYIERLLNYAEMDLCPSNWRRVVLGSIMLASKVWDDQAVWNVDYCQILRDTNVDDMNELERRFLECLDFNIEVPSSVYAKYYFDLRTLALANDLQLPIQPLYKERAQRLEALSRVFEDRIQTSSLPKRARSAEHLVFEHPAVLS
;
A
#
# COMPACT_ATOMS: atom_id res chain seq x y z
N ASP A 1 23.41 -16.15 -2.13
CA ASP A 1 22.44 -16.06 -3.24
C ASP A 1 21.94 -14.64 -3.42
N SER A 2 22.35 -14.01 -4.52
CA SER A 2 22.01 -12.63 -4.87
C SER A 2 21.19 -12.63 -6.16
N THR A 3 19.90 -12.96 -6.04
CA THR A 3 18.98 -13.05 -7.18
C THR A 3 18.13 -11.79 -7.27
N VAL A 4 18.31 -11.04 -8.37
CA VAL A 4 17.36 -10.20 -9.16
C VAL A 4 16.21 -9.42 -8.49
N SER A 5 15.56 -9.90 -7.42
CA SER A 5 14.51 -9.19 -6.67
C SER A 5 15.05 -8.08 -5.75
N GLN A 6 16.25 -8.27 -5.19
CA GLN A 6 16.90 -7.31 -4.28
C GLN A 6 17.12 -5.88 -4.85
N PRO A 7 17.55 -5.68 -6.12
CA PRO A 7 17.72 -4.33 -6.66
C PRO A 7 16.39 -3.56 -6.79
N HIS A 8 15.27 -4.25 -7.05
CA HIS A 8 13.95 -3.62 -7.11
C HIS A 8 13.52 -3.10 -5.74
N LEU A 9 13.64 -3.94 -4.70
CA LEU A 9 13.32 -3.55 -3.32
C LEU A 9 14.13 -2.32 -2.87
N LYS A 10 15.45 -2.33 -3.09
CA LYS A 10 16.32 -1.22 -2.71
C LYS A 10 15.87 0.10 -3.34
N ASN A 11 15.51 0.08 -4.61
CA ASN A 11 15.06 1.27 -5.32
C ASN A 11 13.66 1.72 -4.88
N THR A 12 12.73 0.79 -4.68
CA THR A 12 11.41 1.11 -4.13
C THR A 12 11.54 1.75 -2.76
N ILE A 13 12.38 1.21 -1.86
CA ILE A 13 12.67 1.80 -0.55
C ILE A 13 13.20 3.23 -0.69
N LYS A 14 14.12 3.50 -1.62
CA LYS A 14 14.60 4.87 -1.89
C LYS A 14 13.47 5.81 -2.31
N CYS A 15 12.59 5.36 -3.20
CA CYS A 15 11.48 6.16 -3.72
C CYS A 15 10.45 6.47 -2.65
N ILE A 16 10.02 5.47 -1.86
CA ILE A 16 9.08 5.73 -0.75
C ILE A 16 9.71 6.64 0.31
N SER A 17 11.02 6.50 0.55
CA SER A 17 11.73 7.40 1.46
C SER A 17 11.76 8.84 0.94
N LEU A 18 11.87 9.04 -0.38
CA LEU A 18 11.74 10.37 -0.99
C LEU A 18 10.31 10.91 -0.85
N ALA A 19 9.29 10.08 -1.08
CA ALA A 19 7.90 10.49 -0.91
C ALA A 19 7.62 10.94 0.54
N ILE A 20 8.07 10.16 1.53
CA ILE A 20 7.98 10.51 2.95
C ILE A 20 8.74 11.81 3.24
N TYR A 21 9.95 11.96 2.71
CA TYR A 21 10.74 13.19 2.84
C TYR A 21 9.99 14.42 2.29
N TYR A 22 9.32 14.29 1.15
CA TYR A 22 8.54 15.38 0.56
C TYR A 22 7.27 15.68 1.35
N HIS A 23 6.60 14.69 1.92
CA HIS A 23 5.48 14.91 2.85
C HIS A 23 5.91 15.75 4.06
N ILE A 24 7.07 15.44 4.65
CA ILE A 24 7.61 16.23 5.76
C ILE A 24 8.03 17.62 5.30
N SER A 25 8.81 17.71 4.22
CA SER A 25 9.41 18.96 3.75
C SER A 25 8.38 19.97 3.23
N ASN A 26 7.29 19.48 2.62
CA ASN A 26 6.25 20.31 2.03
C ASN A 26 5.00 20.43 2.92
N ARG A 27 5.09 20.02 4.20
CA ARG A 27 3.98 20.16 5.15
C ARG A 27 3.56 21.63 5.27
N LYS A 28 2.25 21.88 5.32
CA LYS A 28 1.69 23.23 5.28
C LYS A 28 1.70 23.92 6.65
N ASN A 29 1.40 23.17 7.71
CA ASN A 29 1.18 23.71 9.05
C ASN A 29 2.47 23.74 9.90
N ARG A 30 3.59 24.24 9.35
CA ARG A 30 4.87 24.27 10.09
C ARG A 30 4.73 25.05 11.41
N GLY A 31 5.06 24.41 12.52
CA GLY A 31 4.95 24.96 13.88
C GLY A 31 3.55 24.88 14.50
N HIS A 32 2.56 24.43 13.75
CA HIS A 32 1.18 24.19 14.19
C HIS A 32 0.67 22.87 13.63
N GLU A 33 1.54 21.87 13.59
CA GLU A 33 1.24 20.57 13.01
C GLU A 33 0.03 19.94 13.71
N ARG A 34 -0.86 19.35 12.92
CA ARG A 34 -1.93 18.51 13.45
C ARG A 34 -1.31 17.17 13.80
N LEU A 35 -1.33 16.82 15.08
CA LEU A 35 -0.64 15.65 15.63
C LEU A 35 -1.63 14.78 16.38
N MET A 36 -1.31 13.49 16.49
CA MET A 36 -1.98 12.59 17.43
C MET A 36 -0.94 12.02 18.38
N GLU A 37 -1.29 11.96 19.67
CA GLU A 37 -0.38 11.57 20.74
C GLU A 37 0.29 10.22 20.49
N ILE A 38 -0.46 9.22 20.00
CA ILE A 38 0.06 7.86 19.73
C ILE A 38 1.23 7.83 18.72
N PHE A 39 1.34 8.83 17.85
CA PHE A 39 2.42 8.94 16.87
C PHE A 39 3.55 9.85 17.34
N GLU A 40 3.41 10.55 18.46
CA GLU A 40 4.44 11.43 18.99
C GLU A 40 5.56 10.63 19.67
N GLU A 41 6.75 10.68 19.10
CA GLU A 41 7.93 9.95 19.60
C GLU A 41 8.42 10.48 20.96
N ARG A 42 8.01 11.69 21.36
CA ARG A 42 8.26 12.23 22.71
C ARG A 42 7.49 11.47 23.79
N LEU A 43 6.26 11.07 23.48
CA LEU A 43 5.37 10.37 24.39
C LEU A 43 5.58 8.86 24.28
N HIS A 44 5.90 8.38 23.07
CA HIS A 44 6.10 6.98 22.76
C HIS A 44 7.45 6.74 22.05
N PRO A 45 8.58 6.77 22.77
CA PRO A 45 9.90 6.63 22.15
C PRO A 45 10.07 5.29 21.43
N ILE A 46 10.60 5.32 20.21
CA ILE A 46 10.95 4.10 19.46
C ILE A 46 12.28 3.53 19.96
N PHE A 47 13.24 4.40 20.21
CA PHE A 47 14.56 4.04 20.71
C PHE A 47 14.63 4.20 22.22
N ARG A 48 15.41 3.34 22.86
CA ARG A 48 15.65 3.39 24.32
C ARG A 48 16.35 4.68 24.76
N ASP A 49 17.26 5.18 23.93
CA ASP A 49 17.97 6.42 24.22
C ASP A 49 17.11 7.63 23.86
N PRO A 50 16.98 8.63 24.75
CA PRO A 50 16.23 9.83 24.46
C PRO A 50 16.76 10.53 23.21
N ILE A 51 15.85 10.86 22.28
CA ILE A 51 16.22 11.65 21.12
C ILE A 51 16.42 13.10 21.58
N PRO A 52 17.56 13.74 21.23
CA PRO A 52 17.77 15.15 21.54
C PRO A 52 16.64 16.02 20.99
N PRO A 53 16.12 17.02 21.75
CA PRO A 53 15.01 17.86 21.31
C PRO A 53 15.23 18.53 19.95
N GLU A 54 16.47 18.82 19.60
CA GLU A 54 16.86 19.41 18.30
C GLU A 54 16.58 18.47 17.14
N GLN A 55 16.71 17.16 17.34
CA GLN A 55 16.39 16.16 16.31
C GLN A 55 14.88 15.96 16.14
N MET A 56 14.08 16.32 17.14
CA MET A 56 12.62 16.23 17.09
C MET A 56 11.96 17.49 16.50
N THR A 57 12.74 18.52 16.20
CA THR A 57 12.27 19.77 15.59
C THR A 57 12.86 19.99 14.20
N ARG A 58 14.02 19.38 13.90
CA ARG A 58 14.66 19.46 12.61
C ARG A 58 14.16 18.37 11.66
N ASP A 59 13.74 18.79 10.46
CA ASP A 59 13.36 17.90 9.37
C ASP A 59 14.46 16.84 9.11
N PRO A 60 14.11 15.55 9.05
CA PRO A 60 15.07 14.50 8.74
C PRO A 60 15.52 14.62 7.28
N ASP A 61 16.80 14.39 7.04
CA ASP A 61 17.27 14.21 5.66
C ASP A 61 16.71 12.91 5.06
N HIS A 62 16.60 12.87 3.73
CA HIS A 62 16.13 11.69 3.01
C HIS A 62 16.94 10.42 3.36
N ARG A 63 18.24 10.57 3.63
CA ARG A 63 19.13 9.45 3.96
C ARG A 63 18.78 8.83 5.32
N ASN A 64 18.31 9.62 6.28
CA ASN A 64 17.88 9.18 7.60
C ASN A 64 16.61 8.32 7.46
N ILE A 65 15.62 8.83 6.74
CA ILE A 65 14.39 8.11 6.43
C ILE A 65 14.71 6.80 5.71
N TYR A 66 15.55 6.85 4.68
CA TYR A 66 15.98 5.66 3.94
C TYR A 66 16.65 4.62 4.84
N ARG A 67 17.55 5.04 5.74
CA ARG A 67 18.21 4.10 6.66
C ARG A 67 17.19 3.44 7.60
N PHE A 68 16.24 4.21 8.13
CA PHE A 68 15.21 3.70 9.02
C PHE A 68 14.32 2.66 8.31
N VAL A 69 13.75 3.02 7.16
CA VAL A 69 12.92 2.12 6.34
C VAL A 69 13.72 0.89 5.91
N ARG A 70 14.94 1.06 5.39
CA ARG A 70 15.78 -0.06 4.97
C ARG A 70 16.11 -1.01 6.12
N ASN A 71 16.34 -0.50 7.33
CA ASN A 71 16.62 -1.35 8.49
C ASN A 71 15.43 -2.27 8.78
N LEU A 72 14.22 -1.70 8.87
CA LEU A 72 13.00 -2.48 9.10
C LEU A 72 12.76 -3.52 8.01
N PHE A 73 12.80 -3.11 6.74
CA PHE A 73 12.59 -4.02 5.61
C PHE A 73 13.63 -5.14 5.54
N SER A 74 14.90 -4.83 5.81
CA SER A 74 15.97 -5.83 5.78
C SER A 74 15.86 -6.82 6.94
N SER A 75 15.51 -6.35 8.14
CA SER A 75 15.40 -7.21 9.32
C SER A 75 14.14 -8.07 9.30
N ALA A 76 13.02 -7.51 8.85
CA ALA A 76 11.74 -8.22 8.71
C ALA A 76 11.58 -8.94 7.36
N GLN A 77 12.59 -8.91 6.50
CA GLN A 77 12.62 -9.58 5.18
C GLN A 77 11.47 -9.20 4.24
N LEU A 78 11.00 -7.95 4.31
CA LEU A 78 9.83 -7.46 3.59
C LEU A 78 10.09 -7.20 2.10
N THR A 79 9.01 -7.26 1.31
CA THR A 79 9.03 -7.16 -0.15
C THR A 79 8.84 -5.72 -0.68
N ALA A 80 9.07 -5.52 -1.98
CA ALA A 80 8.90 -4.19 -2.59
C ALA A 80 7.42 -3.80 -2.68
N GLU A 81 6.55 -4.78 -2.80
CA GLU A 81 5.11 -4.64 -2.75
C GLU A 81 4.67 -4.10 -1.40
N CYS A 82 5.18 -4.66 -0.29
CA CYS A 82 4.92 -4.16 1.07
C CYS A 82 5.35 -2.69 1.23
N ALA A 83 6.45 -2.27 0.59
CA ALA A 83 6.88 -0.86 0.58
C ALA A 83 5.88 0.08 -0.10
N ILE A 84 5.26 -0.36 -1.21
CA ILE A 84 4.23 0.42 -1.90
C ILE A 84 2.96 0.54 -1.04
N ILE A 85 2.52 -0.58 -0.44
CA ILE A 85 1.36 -0.59 0.48
C ILE A 85 1.63 0.30 1.71
N THR A 86 2.85 0.29 2.24
CA THR A 86 3.26 1.21 3.32
C THR A 86 3.00 2.67 2.93
N LEU A 87 3.41 3.10 1.73
CA LEU A 87 3.16 4.49 1.32
C LEU A 87 1.66 4.79 1.18
N VAL A 88 0.85 3.85 0.67
CA VAL A 88 -0.62 3.98 0.60
C VAL A 88 -1.21 4.21 1.99
N TYR A 89 -0.79 3.43 2.98
CA TYR A 89 -1.30 3.54 4.35
C TYR A 89 -0.86 4.80 5.06
N ILE A 90 0.38 5.27 4.84
CA ILE A 90 0.81 6.59 5.33
C ILE A 90 -0.10 7.68 4.76
N GLU A 91 -0.31 7.71 3.45
CA GLU A 91 -1.14 8.76 2.83
C GLU A 91 -2.60 8.68 3.24
N ARG A 92 -3.16 7.46 3.40
CA ARG A 92 -4.51 7.31 3.97
C ARG A 92 -4.58 7.84 5.40
N LEU A 93 -3.60 7.51 6.25
CA LEU A 93 -3.55 8.02 7.63
C LEU A 93 -3.55 9.55 7.67
N LEU A 94 -2.65 10.18 6.91
CA LEU A 94 -2.52 11.65 6.88
C LEU A 94 -3.83 12.32 6.40
N ASN A 95 -4.53 11.70 5.44
CA ASN A 95 -5.79 12.22 4.93
C ASN A 95 -6.97 11.98 5.89
N TYR A 96 -7.14 10.75 6.40
CA TYR A 96 -8.31 10.36 7.21
C TYR A 96 -8.25 10.94 8.62
N ALA A 97 -7.06 10.94 9.23
CA ALA A 97 -6.84 11.53 10.55
C ALA A 97 -6.55 13.03 10.48
N GLU A 98 -6.54 13.63 9.28
CA GLU A 98 -6.20 15.03 9.05
C GLU A 98 -4.89 15.45 9.74
N MET A 99 -3.89 14.57 9.70
CA MET A 99 -2.63 14.70 10.43
C MET A 99 -1.51 15.19 9.52
N ASP A 100 -0.55 15.93 10.09
CA ASP A 100 0.66 16.37 9.38
C ASP A 100 1.86 15.48 9.74
N LEU A 101 2.62 15.05 8.73
CA LEU A 101 3.84 14.28 8.92
C LEU A 101 5.01 15.24 9.22
N CYS A 102 5.70 15.05 10.34
CA CYS A 102 6.69 16.01 10.84
C CYS A 102 7.83 15.33 11.62
N PRO A 103 8.85 16.10 12.06
CA PRO A 103 10.04 15.53 12.70
C PRO A 103 9.77 14.73 13.98
N SER A 104 8.71 15.04 14.74
CA SER A 104 8.38 14.36 16.00
C SER A 104 7.61 13.06 15.85
N ASN A 105 6.97 12.81 14.69
CA ASN A 105 6.05 11.68 14.52
C ASN A 105 6.41 10.72 13.37
N TRP A 106 7.26 11.13 12.43
CA TRP A 106 7.43 10.40 11.17
C TRP A 106 7.89 8.94 11.37
N ARG A 107 8.73 8.67 12.36
CA ARG A 107 9.22 7.30 12.61
C ARG A 107 8.09 6.39 13.08
N ARG A 108 7.22 6.86 13.99
CA ARG A 108 6.09 6.08 14.49
C ARG A 108 5.05 5.86 13.41
N VAL A 109 4.75 6.88 12.61
CA VAL A 109 3.85 6.74 11.45
C VAL A 109 4.38 5.72 10.45
N VAL A 110 5.66 5.81 10.09
CA VAL A 110 6.28 4.86 9.16
C VAL A 110 6.32 3.45 9.75
N LEU A 111 6.66 3.31 11.04
CA LEU A 111 6.70 2.01 11.72
C LEU A 111 5.31 1.35 11.75
N GLY A 112 4.29 2.06 12.23
CA GLY A 112 2.92 1.53 12.30
C GLY A 112 2.39 1.14 10.92
N SER A 113 2.71 1.94 9.90
CA SER A 113 2.34 1.63 8.52
C SER A 113 3.04 0.38 7.97
N ILE A 114 4.32 0.17 8.28
CA ILE A 114 5.08 -1.01 7.86
C ILE A 114 4.54 -2.25 8.56
N MET A 115 4.31 -2.18 9.87
CA MET A 115 3.73 -3.27 10.64
C MET A 115 2.40 -3.72 10.02
N LEU A 116 1.50 -2.77 9.77
CA LEU A 116 0.21 -3.07 9.18
C LEU A 116 0.33 -3.63 7.75
N ALA A 117 1.16 -3.02 6.90
CA ALA A 117 1.40 -3.51 5.53
C ALA A 117 1.97 -4.93 5.53
N SER A 118 2.90 -5.24 6.43
CA SER A 118 3.50 -6.58 6.53
C SER A 118 2.48 -7.65 6.94
N LYS A 119 1.49 -7.31 7.78
CA LYS A 119 0.46 -8.28 8.20
C LYS A 119 -0.57 -8.57 7.13
N VAL A 120 -0.87 -7.58 6.30
CA VAL A 120 -1.91 -7.70 5.26
C VAL A 120 -1.35 -8.30 3.97
N TRP A 121 -0.08 -8.00 3.66
CA TRP A 121 0.49 -8.28 2.35
C TRP A 121 1.63 -9.31 2.36
N ASP A 122 2.23 -9.59 3.50
CA ASP A 122 3.28 -10.59 3.62
C ASP A 122 2.70 -11.91 4.17
N ASP A 123 2.85 -12.99 3.39
CA ASP A 123 2.41 -14.34 3.80
C ASP A 123 3.19 -14.85 5.03
N GLN A 124 4.35 -14.25 5.33
CA GLN A 124 5.15 -14.52 6.52
C GLN A 124 5.17 -13.30 7.45
N ALA A 125 3.99 -12.88 7.89
CA ALA A 125 3.85 -11.75 8.79
C ALA A 125 4.73 -11.90 10.05
N VAL A 126 5.48 -10.84 10.34
CA VAL A 126 6.37 -10.74 11.50
C VAL A 126 5.55 -10.32 12.74
N TRP A 127 5.82 -10.93 13.90
CA TRP A 127 5.09 -10.62 15.12
C TRP A 127 5.58 -9.30 15.72
N ASN A 128 4.74 -8.61 16.50
CA ASN A 128 5.11 -7.32 17.09
C ASN A 128 6.33 -7.41 18.02
N VAL A 129 6.52 -8.55 18.68
CA VAL A 129 7.70 -8.82 19.53
C VAL A 129 9.00 -8.83 18.71
N ASP A 130 8.97 -9.27 17.46
CA ASP A 130 10.14 -9.28 16.59
C ASP A 130 10.53 -7.84 16.19
N TYR A 131 9.54 -6.97 15.94
CA TYR A 131 9.81 -5.54 15.72
C TYR A 131 10.43 -4.87 16.96
N CYS A 132 10.04 -5.28 18.17
CA CYS A 132 10.69 -4.81 19.40
C CYS A 132 12.16 -5.24 19.47
N GLN A 133 12.49 -6.46 19.02
CA GLN A 133 13.88 -6.92 18.94
C GLN A 133 14.69 -6.12 17.90
N ILE A 134 14.10 -5.83 16.73
CA ILE A 134 14.73 -5.02 15.67
C ILE A 134 15.05 -3.61 16.18
N LEU A 135 14.15 -3.04 16.98
CA LEU A 135 14.25 -1.68 17.53
C LEU A 135 14.96 -1.61 18.89
N ARG A 136 15.49 -2.74 19.38
CA ARG A 136 16.27 -2.87 20.63
C ARG A 136 15.45 -2.59 21.89
N ASP A 137 14.45 -3.45 22.12
CA ASP A 137 13.63 -3.54 23.33
C ASP A 137 12.59 -2.42 23.51
N THR A 138 11.90 -2.05 22.42
CA THR A 138 10.67 -1.25 22.50
C THR A 138 9.58 -2.01 23.27
N ASN A 139 8.68 -1.28 23.94
CA ASN A 139 7.58 -1.89 24.68
C ASN A 139 6.57 -2.56 23.72
N VAL A 140 6.32 -3.86 23.90
CA VAL A 140 5.37 -4.64 23.08
C VAL A 140 3.94 -4.09 23.20
N ASP A 141 3.52 -3.62 24.37
CA ASP A 141 2.19 -3.05 24.57
C ASP A 141 2.02 -1.74 23.79
N ASP A 142 3.07 -0.92 23.73
CA ASP A 142 3.10 0.30 22.92
C ASP A 142 3.00 -0.02 21.42
N MET A 143 3.65 -1.09 20.98
CA MET A 143 3.59 -1.56 19.59
C MET A 143 2.22 -2.11 19.21
N ASN A 144 1.60 -2.89 20.11
CA ASN A 144 0.23 -3.38 19.93
C ASN A 144 -0.77 -2.22 19.85
N GLU A 145 -0.61 -1.23 20.72
CA GLU A 145 -1.45 -0.04 20.73
C GLU A 145 -1.25 0.82 19.48
N LEU A 146 0.00 1.01 19.02
CA LEU A 146 0.31 1.71 17.77
C LEU A 146 -0.42 1.07 16.58
N GLU A 147 -0.37 -0.25 16.47
CA GLU A 147 -1.04 -0.98 15.40
C GLU A 147 -2.56 -0.83 15.46
N ARG A 148 -3.15 -1.00 16.66
CA ARG A 148 -4.59 -0.85 16.88
C ARG A 148 -5.05 0.56 16.49
N ARG A 149 -4.35 1.59 16.95
CA ARG A 149 -4.69 2.99 16.63
C ARG A 149 -4.48 3.30 15.15
N PHE A 150 -3.48 2.73 14.50
CA PHE A 150 -3.29 2.89 13.06
C PHE A 150 -4.48 2.32 12.27
N LEU A 151 -4.92 1.10 12.62
CA LEU A 151 -6.10 0.46 12.01
C LEU A 151 -7.36 1.30 12.18
N GLU A 152 -7.60 1.82 13.37
CA GLU A 152 -8.74 2.70 13.66
C GLU A 152 -8.69 4.00 12.86
N CYS A 153 -7.50 4.59 12.69
CA CYS A 153 -7.36 5.80 11.86
C CYS A 153 -7.56 5.53 10.36
N LEU A 154 -7.37 4.28 9.92
CA LEU A 154 -7.73 3.86 8.57
C LEU A 154 -9.21 3.49 8.43
N ASP A 155 -10.01 3.61 9.49
CA ASP A 155 -11.38 3.08 9.55
C ASP A 155 -11.45 1.61 9.10
N PHE A 156 -10.42 0.84 9.48
CA PHE A 156 -10.21 -0.56 9.08
C PHE A 156 -10.16 -0.78 7.54
N ASN A 157 -10.01 0.29 6.75
CA ASN A 157 -9.86 0.21 5.29
C ASN A 157 -8.43 -0.20 4.91
N ILE A 158 -8.16 -1.49 5.07
CA ILE A 158 -6.88 -2.13 4.72
C ILE A 158 -6.85 -2.65 3.28
N GLU A 159 -7.98 -2.67 2.57
CA GLU A 159 -7.98 -3.15 1.20
C GLU A 159 -7.28 -2.15 0.27
N VAL A 160 -6.33 -2.63 -0.53
CA VAL A 160 -5.67 -1.85 -1.58
C VAL A 160 -6.03 -2.45 -2.93
N PRO A 161 -7.00 -1.86 -3.66
CA PRO A 161 -7.35 -2.31 -4.99
C PRO A 161 -6.14 -2.28 -5.94
N SER A 162 -6.13 -3.20 -6.92
CA SER A 162 -5.04 -3.29 -7.90
C SER A 162 -4.81 -1.99 -8.67
N SER A 163 -5.87 -1.21 -8.93
CA SER A 163 -5.78 0.10 -9.57
C SER A 163 -5.04 1.14 -8.71
N VAL A 164 -5.30 1.14 -7.40
CA VAL A 164 -4.61 2.02 -6.44
C VAL A 164 -3.14 1.62 -6.36
N TYR A 165 -2.85 0.33 -6.21
CA TYR A 165 -1.47 -0.16 -6.21
C TYR A 165 -0.72 0.24 -7.50
N ALA A 166 -1.33 0.04 -8.66
CA ALA A 166 -0.73 0.37 -9.95
C ALA A 166 -0.42 1.88 -10.06
N LYS A 167 -1.35 2.74 -9.61
CA LYS A 167 -1.13 4.19 -9.55
C LYS A 167 0.14 4.52 -8.75
N TYR A 168 0.24 4.03 -7.51
CA TYR A 168 1.41 4.30 -6.66
C TYR A 168 2.71 3.74 -7.24
N TYR A 169 2.66 2.56 -7.87
CA TYR A 169 3.81 2.00 -8.57
C TYR A 169 4.32 2.93 -9.69
N PHE A 170 3.43 3.45 -10.54
CA PHE A 170 3.80 4.35 -11.62
C PHE A 170 4.24 5.74 -11.13
N ASP A 171 3.60 6.26 -10.08
CA ASP A 171 3.99 7.52 -9.45
C ASP A 171 5.40 7.41 -8.86
N LEU A 172 5.72 6.33 -8.15
CA LEU A 172 7.05 6.06 -7.62
C LEU A 172 8.08 5.87 -8.73
N ARG A 173 7.70 5.25 -9.85
CA ARG A 173 8.58 5.12 -11.02
C ARG A 173 8.91 6.49 -11.62
N THR A 174 7.92 7.35 -11.74
CA THR A 174 8.08 8.74 -12.22
C THR A 174 8.98 9.53 -11.27
N LEU A 175 8.75 9.39 -9.96
CA LEU A 175 9.57 10.02 -8.92
C LEU A 175 11.04 9.56 -9.01
N ALA A 176 11.27 8.27 -9.24
CA ALA A 176 12.61 7.72 -9.37
C ALA A 176 13.34 8.30 -10.58
N LEU A 177 12.68 8.37 -11.74
CA LEU A 177 13.24 8.95 -12.96
C LEU A 177 13.58 10.43 -12.77
N ALA A 178 12.71 11.20 -12.10
CA ALA A 178 12.94 12.61 -11.81
C ALA A 178 14.10 12.87 -10.82
N ASN A 179 14.56 11.84 -10.10
CA ASN A 179 15.63 11.93 -9.11
C ASN A 179 16.84 11.03 -9.49
N ASP A 180 16.99 10.71 -10.78
CA ASP A 180 18.10 9.91 -11.34
C ASP A 180 18.34 8.56 -10.64
N LEU A 181 17.28 7.98 -10.06
CA LEU A 181 17.32 6.66 -9.47
C LEU A 181 17.18 5.62 -10.58
N GLN A 182 18.25 4.85 -10.83
CA GLN A 182 18.24 3.77 -11.82
C GLN A 182 17.20 2.70 -11.47
N LEU A 183 16.03 2.75 -12.10
CA LEU A 183 15.06 1.67 -12.02
C LEU A 183 15.31 0.63 -13.12
N PRO A 184 15.36 -0.68 -12.80
CA PRO A 184 15.35 -1.69 -13.83
C PRO A 184 14.07 -1.54 -14.67
N ILE A 185 14.23 -1.45 -15.99
CA ILE A 185 13.11 -1.45 -16.92
C ILE A 185 12.52 -2.86 -16.90
N GLN A 186 11.37 -3.05 -16.28
CA GLN A 186 10.57 -4.26 -16.50
C GLN A 186 9.18 -3.91 -17.02
N PRO A 187 8.68 -4.70 -18.01
CA PRO A 187 7.28 -4.65 -18.41
C PRO A 187 6.43 -5.12 -17.25
N LEU A 188 5.23 -4.55 -17.09
CA LEU A 188 4.21 -4.97 -16.12
C LEU A 188 4.31 -6.48 -15.90
N TYR A 189 4.67 -6.85 -14.66
CA TYR A 189 4.65 -8.19 -14.06
C TYR A 189 4.04 -9.21 -15.02
N LYS A 190 4.87 -9.89 -15.82
CA LYS A 190 4.45 -10.67 -17.00
C LYS A 190 3.34 -11.66 -16.63
N GLU A 191 3.38 -12.23 -15.43
CA GLU A 191 2.36 -13.13 -14.88
C GLU A 191 1.04 -12.45 -14.46
N ARG A 192 1.05 -11.18 -14.04
CA ARG A 192 -0.12 -10.41 -13.63
C ARG A 192 -0.74 -9.75 -14.85
N ALA A 193 0.07 -9.26 -15.79
CA ALA A 193 -0.41 -8.88 -17.12
C ALA A 193 -1.08 -10.08 -17.79
N GLN A 194 -0.47 -11.28 -17.75
CA GLN A 194 -1.09 -12.51 -18.24
C GLN A 194 -2.34 -12.91 -17.46
N ARG A 195 -2.37 -12.77 -16.12
CA ARG A 195 -3.59 -13.03 -15.32
C ARG A 195 -4.69 -12.00 -15.61
N LEU A 196 -4.36 -10.72 -15.77
CA LEU A 196 -5.30 -9.67 -16.15
C LEU A 196 -5.82 -9.88 -17.58
N GLU A 197 -4.96 -10.26 -18.52
CA GLU A 197 -5.39 -10.65 -19.87
C GLU A 197 -6.26 -11.91 -19.84
N ALA A 198 -5.91 -12.93 -19.06
CA ALA A 198 -6.71 -14.14 -18.92
C ALA A 198 -8.08 -13.85 -18.29
N LEU A 199 -8.12 -13.01 -17.24
CA LEU A 199 -9.36 -12.57 -16.60
C LEU A 199 -10.20 -11.70 -17.55
N SER A 200 -9.58 -10.83 -18.35
CA SER A 200 -10.25 -10.02 -19.37
C SER A 200 -10.87 -10.89 -20.46
N ARG A 201 -10.14 -11.90 -20.97
CA ARG A 201 -10.66 -12.86 -21.97
C ARG A 201 -11.83 -13.66 -21.43
N VAL A 202 -11.76 -14.14 -20.19
CA VAL A 202 -12.87 -14.85 -19.54
C VAL A 202 -14.11 -13.95 -19.38
N PHE A 203 -13.91 -12.65 -19.13
CA PHE A 203 -14.99 -11.69 -19.04
C PHE A 203 -15.62 -11.39 -20.41
N GLU A 204 -14.80 -11.22 -21.46
CA GLU A 204 -15.24 -11.07 -22.85
C GLU A 204 -16.02 -12.29 -23.35
N ASP A 205 -15.56 -13.51 -23.03
CA ASP A 205 -16.25 -14.76 -23.37
C ASP A 205 -17.62 -14.85 -22.67
N ARG A 206 -17.74 -14.39 -21.41
CA ARG A 206 -19.04 -14.31 -20.71
C ARG A 206 -19.98 -13.27 -21.33
N ILE A 207 -19.45 -12.15 -21.83
CA ILE A 207 -20.25 -11.13 -22.52
C ILE A 207 -20.70 -11.64 -23.91
N GLN A 208 -19.86 -12.38 -24.63
CA GLN A 208 -20.23 -12.99 -25.92
C GLN A 208 -21.24 -14.13 -25.77
N THR A 209 -21.10 -14.96 -24.72
CA THR A 209 -22.05 -16.06 -24.46
C THR A 209 -23.42 -15.58 -23.94
N SER A 210 -23.47 -14.41 -23.28
CA SER A 210 -24.72 -13.78 -22.82
C SER A 210 -25.43 -12.92 -23.88
N SER A 211 -24.80 -12.66 -25.03
CA SER A 211 -25.34 -11.83 -26.13
C SER A 211 -25.93 -12.63 -27.30
N LEU A 212 -26.34 -13.88 -27.09
CA LEU A 212 -27.24 -14.60 -28.01
C LEU A 212 -28.70 -14.43 -27.58
N PRO A 213 -29.48 -13.49 -28.17
CA PRO A 213 -30.91 -13.47 -27.98
C PRO A 213 -31.52 -14.68 -28.71
N LYS A 214 -32.13 -15.61 -27.97
CA LYS A 214 -33.11 -16.55 -28.54
C LYS A 214 -34.28 -15.73 -29.09
N ARG A 215 -34.25 -15.44 -30.40
CA ARG A 215 -35.43 -15.02 -31.15
C ARG A 215 -36.56 -16.00 -30.84
N ALA A 216 -37.63 -15.52 -30.21
CA ALA A 216 -38.89 -16.24 -30.15
C ALA A 216 -39.32 -16.53 -31.61
N ARG A 217 -39.40 -17.80 -31.97
CA ARG A 217 -39.98 -18.22 -33.24
C ARG A 217 -41.49 -18.12 -33.09
N SER A 218 -42.09 -17.23 -33.88
CA SER A 218 -43.54 -17.11 -34.07
C SER A 218 -44.16 -18.46 -34.42
N ALA A 219 -45.39 -18.64 -33.92
CA ALA A 219 -46.29 -19.71 -34.30
C ALA A 219 -46.55 -19.69 -35.81
N GLU A 220 -46.47 -20.86 -36.44
CA GLU A 220 -47.25 -21.24 -37.62
C GLU A 220 -46.95 -22.70 -37.98
N HIS A 221 -47.84 -23.60 -37.55
CA HIS A 221 -48.12 -24.87 -38.24
C HIS A 221 -49.49 -25.37 -37.73
N LEU A 222 -50.56 -24.87 -38.33
CA LEU A 222 -51.85 -25.55 -38.41
C LEU A 222 -52.15 -25.76 -39.90
N VAL A 223 -51.90 -26.99 -40.34
CA VAL A 223 -52.42 -27.60 -41.56
C VAL A 223 -52.82 -28.99 -41.09
N PHE A 224 -53.95 -29.61 -41.39
CA PHE A 224 -55.05 -29.50 -42.35
C PHE A 224 -56.31 -29.94 -41.54
N GLU A 225 -57.58 -29.67 -41.85
CA GLU A 225 -58.35 -30.08 -43.03
C GLU A 225 -59.81 -29.62 -42.80
N HIS A 226 -60.44 -29.00 -43.80
CA HIS A 226 -61.91 -28.91 -43.91
C HIS A 226 -62.41 -30.24 -44.52
N PRO A 227 -63.61 -30.76 -44.19
CA PRO A 227 -64.88 -30.24 -44.77
C PRO A 227 -66.08 -30.25 -43.78
N ALA A 228 -66.98 -29.26 -43.86
CA ALA A 228 -68.35 -29.34 -44.42
C ALA A 228 -69.32 -30.18 -43.54
N VAL A 229 -70.59 -29.83 -43.26
CA VAL A 229 -71.51 -28.86 -43.85
C VAL A 229 -72.82 -28.84 -43.03
N LEU A 230 -73.58 -27.74 -43.10
CA LEU A 230 -75.04 -27.55 -42.85
C LEU A 230 -75.53 -27.82 -41.40
N SER A 231 -76.39 -26.99 -40.80
CA SER A 231 -77.49 -26.17 -41.33
C SER A 231 -77.74 -24.92 -40.50
#